data_AF-A0A0L8H8R7-F1
#
_entry.id   AF-A0A0L8H8R7-F1
#
_cell.length_a   1.000
_cell.length_b   1.000
_cell.length_c   1.000
_cell.angle_alpha   90.00
_cell.angle_beta   90.00
_cell.angle_gamma   90.00
#
_symmetry.space_group_name_H-M   'P 1'
#
loop_
_entity.id
_entity.type
_entity.pdbx_description
1 polymer ?
#
loop_
_entity_poly.entity_id
_entity_poly.type
_entity_poly.pdbx_seq_one_letter_code
_entity_poly.pdbx_strand_id
1 'polypeptide(L)'
;IGKIPKDAASVRSTHPIPASCGIYYFEVKIISKGRDGYMGIGLSTQGVNMNRLPGWDKNSYGYHGDDGNSFCSSGTGQPYGPTFTTGDVIGCCVNLIENTCFYTKNGVNLGK
;
A
#
# COMPACT_ATOMS: atom_id res chain seq x y z
N ILE A 1 -4.08 5.83 -21.59
CA ILE A 1 -2.83 5.74 -20.80
C ILE A 1 -3.19 5.94 -19.35
N GLY A 2 -2.83 5.00 -18.47
CA GLY A 2 -3.02 5.04 -17.02
C GLY A 2 -4.37 4.51 -16.51
N LYS A 3 -5.13 3.76 -17.31
CA LYS A 3 -6.50 3.32 -16.93
C LYS A 3 -6.74 1.82 -17.02
N ILE A 4 -5.78 1.07 -17.55
CA ILE A 4 -5.88 -0.38 -17.69
C ILE A 4 -4.79 -1.04 -16.87
N PRO A 5 -4.99 -2.29 -16.40
CA PRO A 5 -4.06 -2.93 -15.47
C PRO A 5 -2.61 -2.98 -15.96
N LYS A 6 -2.38 -3.03 -17.27
CA LYS A 6 -1.04 -3.03 -17.89
C LYS A 6 -0.28 -1.70 -17.75
N ASP A 7 -0.97 -0.62 -17.40
CA ASP A 7 -0.38 0.70 -17.19
C ASP A 7 0.09 0.87 -15.73
N ALA A 8 -0.18 -0.10 -14.84
CA ALA A 8 0.24 -0.06 -13.44
C ALA A 8 1.74 -0.36 -13.32
N ALA A 9 2.38 0.30 -12.36
CA ALA A 9 3.77 0.08 -12.02
C ALA A 9 3.96 0.20 -10.50
N SER A 10 4.84 -0.63 -9.95
CA SER A 10 5.26 -0.60 -8.56
C SER A 10 6.78 -0.44 -8.47
N VAL A 11 7.24 -0.05 -7.28
CA VAL A 11 8.65 -0.09 -6.89
C VAL A 11 8.76 -0.65 -5.47
N ARG A 12 9.89 -1.27 -5.13
CA ARG A 12 10.20 -1.77 -3.77
C ARG A 12 11.34 -0.96 -3.15
N SER A 13 11.41 -0.97 -1.83
CA SER A 13 12.61 -0.55 -1.10
C SER A 13 13.82 -1.41 -1.50
N THR A 14 15.03 -0.90 -1.24
CA THR A 14 16.28 -1.61 -1.58
C THR A 14 16.52 -2.86 -0.72
N HIS A 15 15.88 -2.95 0.45
CA HIS A 15 16.00 -4.06 1.39
C HIS A 15 14.63 -4.46 1.95
N PRO A 16 14.44 -5.74 2.31
CA PRO A 16 13.26 -6.19 3.05
C PRO A 16 13.28 -5.66 4.48
N ILE A 17 12.12 -5.68 5.15
CA ILE A 17 12.01 -5.31 6.56
C ILE A 17 12.71 -6.39 7.41
N PRO A 18 13.71 -6.05 8.23
CA PRO A 18 14.36 -7.02 9.12
C PRO A 18 13.39 -7.54 10.18
N ALA A 19 13.38 -8.86 10.41
CA ALA A 19 12.56 -9.50 11.45
C ALA A 19 12.85 -8.93 12.86
N SER A 20 14.09 -8.51 13.11
CA SER A 20 14.52 -7.92 14.38
C SER A 20 13.90 -6.57 14.70
N CYS A 21 13.19 -5.92 13.75
CA CYS A 21 12.47 -4.68 14.04
C CYS A 21 11.34 -4.90 15.06
N GLY A 22 10.71 -6.09 15.08
CA GLY A 22 9.48 -6.35 15.83
C GLY A 22 8.29 -5.59 15.23
N ILE A 23 8.34 -4.26 15.25
CA ILE A 23 7.41 -3.36 14.57
C ILE A 23 8.20 -2.45 13.63
N TYR A 24 7.75 -2.34 12.39
CA TYR A 24 8.33 -1.46 11.37
C TYR A 24 7.30 -0.45 10.89
N TYR A 25 7.71 0.80 10.67
CA TYR A 25 6.83 1.87 10.21
C TYR A 25 7.50 2.69 9.11
N PHE A 26 6.74 3.03 8.08
CA PHE A 26 7.14 4.00 7.08
C PHE A 26 5.95 4.85 6.64
N GLU A 27 6.23 6.06 6.13
CA GLU A 27 5.22 6.97 5.60
C GLU A 27 5.50 7.33 4.14
N VAL A 28 4.42 7.59 3.41
CA VAL A 28 4.46 8.08 2.04
C VAL A 28 3.62 9.35 1.96
N LYS A 29 4.27 10.47 1.60
CA LYS A 29 3.59 11.72 1.29
C LYS A 29 3.13 11.71 -0.17
N ILE A 30 1.85 11.96 -0.39
CA ILE A 30 1.32 12.15 -1.74
C ILE A 30 1.62 13.58 -2.19
N ILE A 31 2.69 13.74 -2.97
CA ILE A 31 3.06 15.06 -3.53
C ILE A 31 2.05 15.51 -4.59
N SER A 32 1.56 14.58 -5.41
CA SER A 32 0.51 14.83 -6.40
C SER A 32 -0.19 13.52 -6.74
N LYS A 33 -1.52 13.51 -6.73
CA LYS A 33 -2.31 12.35 -7.19
C LYS A 33 -2.28 12.16 -8.72
N GLY A 34 -1.69 13.11 -9.46
CA GLY A 34 -1.76 13.13 -10.91
C GLY A 34 -3.21 13.20 -11.40
N ARG A 35 -3.53 12.49 -12.48
CA ARG A 35 -4.85 12.55 -13.12
C ARG A 35 -5.94 11.84 -12.31
N ASP A 36 -5.77 10.54 -12.11
CA ASP A 36 -6.81 9.67 -11.55
C ASP A 36 -6.54 9.26 -10.09
N GLY A 37 -5.29 9.34 -9.61
CA GLY A 37 -4.97 8.99 -8.22
C GLY A 37 -4.89 7.50 -7.91
N TYR A 38 -4.74 6.64 -8.93
CA TYR A 38 -4.52 5.20 -8.77
C TYR A 38 -3.15 4.91 -8.15
N MET A 39 -3.09 4.97 -6.83
CA MET A 39 -1.88 4.84 -6.02
C MET A 39 -2.14 3.79 -4.94
N GLY A 40 -1.30 2.76 -4.88
CA GLY A 40 -1.33 1.77 -3.81
C GLY A 40 -0.07 1.85 -2.95
N ILE A 41 -0.23 1.80 -1.63
CA ILE A 41 0.86 1.78 -0.65
C ILE A 41 0.77 0.48 0.14
N GLY A 42 1.90 -0.21 0.34
CA GLY A 42 1.93 -1.42 1.14
C GLY A 42 3.17 -2.27 0.93
N LEU A 43 2.99 -3.59 0.93
CA LEU A 43 4.03 -4.60 1.02
C LEU A 43 4.01 -5.55 -0.17
N SER A 44 5.18 -6.08 -0.52
CA SER A 44 5.29 -7.23 -1.41
C SER A 44 6.53 -8.04 -1.07
N THR A 45 6.47 -9.35 -1.30
CA THR A 45 7.67 -10.19 -1.23
C THR A 45 8.56 -9.97 -2.46
N GLN A 46 9.81 -10.43 -2.37
CA GLN A 46 10.70 -10.50 -3.53
C GLN A 46 10.07 -11.35 -4.64
N GLY A 47 10.26 -10.95 -5.90
CA GLY A 47 9.77 -11.68 -7.07
C GLY A 47 8.34 -11.38 -7.50
N VAL A 48 7.54 -10.65 -6.70
CA VAL A 48 6.21 -10.19 -7.13
C VAL A 48 6.33 -9.29 -8.37
N ASN A 49 5.40 -9.48 -9.32
CA ASN A 49 5.30 -8.71 -10.56
C ASN A 49 5.12 -7.22 -10.27
N MET A 50 5.98 -6.38 -10.85
CA MET A 50 5.99 -4.94 -10.61
C MET A 50 5.12 -4.16 -11.61
N ASN A 51 4.50 -4.80 -12.61
CA ASN A 51 3.55 -4.16 -13.52
C ASN A 51 2.11 -4.22 -12.96
N ARG A 52 1.98 -3.99 -11.65
CA ARG A 52 0.77 -4.17 -10.84
C ARG A 52 0.81 -3.16 -9.70
N LEU A 53 -0.34 -2.81 -9.13
CA LEU A 53 -0.39 -2.09 -7.86
C LEU A 53 -0.23 -3.06 -6.67
N PRO A 54 0.32 -2.60 -5.52
CA PRO A 54 0.45 -3.44 -4.33
C PRO A 54 -0.89 -4.05 -3.91
N GLY A 55 -0.89 -5.34 -3.57
CA GLY A 55 -2.10 -6.07 -3.13
C GLY A 55 -2.77 -6.90 -4.21
N TRP A 56 -2.56 -6.62 -5.50
CA TRP A 56 -3.27 -7.29 -6.59
C TRP A 56 -2.84 -8.72 -6.85
N ASP A 57 -1.59 -9.06 -6.52
CA ASP A 57 -0.99 -10.37 -6.78
C ASP A 57 -0.63 -11.07 -5.47
N LYS A 58 -0.50 -12.40 -5.53
CA LYS A 58 -0.12 -13.24 -4.39
C LYS A 58 1.16 -12.74 -3.71
N ASN A 59 1.16 -12.73 -2.38
CA ASN A 59 2.24 -12.22 -1.53
C ASN A 59 2.48 -10.71 -1.67
N SER A 60 1.43 -9.97 -2.03
CA SER A 60 1.41 -8.50 -1.98
C SER A 60 0.15 -8.02 -1.25
N TYR A 61 0.29 -6.87 -0.59
CA TYR A 61 -0.72 -6.27 0.26
C TYR A 61 -0.69 -4.74 0.02
N GLY A 62 -1.85 -4.10 -0.13
CA GLY A 62 -1.89 -2.67 -0.42
C GLY A 62 -3.16 -1.98 0.03
N TYR A 63 -3.05 -0.68 0.28
CA TYR A 63 -4.15 0.25 0.53
C TYR A 63 -4.17 1.31 -0.58
N HIS A 64 -5.32 1.47 -1.25
CA HIS A 64 -5.44 2.22 -2.49
C HIS A 64 -6.15 3.56 -2.28
N GLY A 65 -5.65 4.59 -2.96
CA GLY A 65 -6.06 5.97 -2.71
C GLY A 65 -7.34 6.39 -3.39
N ASP A 66 -7.71 5.76 -4.50
CA ASP A 66 -8.87 6.10 -5.31
C ASP A 66 -10.19 5.57 -4.73
N ASP A 67 -10.16 4.43 -4.05
CA ASP A 67 -11.34 3.77 -3.48
C ASP A 67 -11.28 3.60 -1.95
N GLY A 68 -10.10 3.76 -1.34
CA GLY A 68 -9.91 3.55 0.09
C GLY A 68 -9.89 2.06 0.49
N ASN A 69 -9.82 1.15 -0.47
CA ASN A 69 -9.88 -0.28 -0.21
C ASN A 69 -8.49 -0.85 0.14
N SER A 70 -8.52 -1.95 0.90
CA SER A 70 -7.37 -2.84 1.07
C SER A 70 -7.42 -3.99 0.06
N PHE A 71 -6.27 -4.37 -0.46
CA PHE A 71 -6.08 -5.45 -1.41
C PHE A 71 -5.09 -6.45 -0.79
N CYS A 72 -5.53 -7.67 -0.57
CA CYS A 72 -4.77 -8.70 0.14
C CYS A 72 -4.58 -9.92 -0.78
N SER A 73 -3.48 -9.94 -1.52
CA SER A 73 -3.16 -11.01 -2.47
C SER A 73 -4.29 -11.32 -3.46
N SER A 74 -5.03 -10.29 -3.88
CA SER A 74 -6.24 -10.38 -4.69
C SER A 74 -6.46 -9.10 -5.48
N GLY A 75 -6.91 -9.23 -6.74
CA GLY A 75 -7.35 -8.08 -7.54
C GLY A 75 -8.68 -7.47 -7.09
N THR A 76 -9.38 -8.09 -6.12
CA THR A 76 -10.62 -7.60 -5.55
C THR A 76 -10.34 -6.95 -4.20
N GLY A 77 -10.56 -5.63 -4.12
CA GLY A 77 -10.39 -4.85 -2.89
C GLY A 77 -11.55 -5.06 -1.90
N GLN A 78 -11.29 -4.74 -0.64
CA GLN A 78 -12.28 -4.70 0.44
C GLN A 78 -12.31 -3.31 1.09
N PRO A 79 -13.49 -2.79 1.47
CA PRO A 79 -13.59 -1.54 2.22
C PRO A 79 -12.69 -1.56 3.45
N TYR A 80 -11.83 -0.54 3.59
CA TYR A 80 -10.85 -0.47 4.67
C TYR A 80 -10.83 0.91 5.32
N GLY A 81 -10.45 1.93 4.56
CA GLY A 81 -10.27 3.29 5.05
C GLY A 81 -10.86 4.33 4.11
N PRO A 82 -10.67 5.63 4.41
CA PRO A 82 -11.04 6.70 3.48
C PRO A 82 -10.18 6.64 2.22
N THR A 83 -10.54 7.38 1.17
CA THR A 83 -9.64 7.66 0.04
C THR A 83 -8.48 8.56 0.48
N PHE A 84 -7.43 8.66 -0.33
CA PHE A 84 -6.32 9.60 -0.10
C PHE A 84 -5.81 10.25 -1.38
N THR A 85 -5.31 11.49 -1.25
CA THR A 85 -5.01 12.37 -2.39
C THR A 85 -3.81 13.27 -2.12
N THR A 86 -3.50 14.16 -3.06
CA THR A 86 -2.47 15.21 -2.93
C THR A 86 -2.52 15.88 -1.56
N GLY A 87 -1.38 15.90 -0.87
CA GLY A 87 -1.25 16.49 0.44
C GLY A 87 -1.44 15.51 1.60
N ASP A 88 -1.99 14.32 1.39
CA ASP A 88 -2.09 13.31 2.44
C ASP A 88 -0.75 12.62 2.72
N VAL A 89 -0.55 12.21 3.97
CA VAL A 89 0.53 11.31 4.42
C VAL A 89 -0.11 9.99 4.82
N ILE A 90 0.34 8.89 4.21
CA ILE A 90 -0.14 7.54 4.50
C ILE A 90 0.98 6.75 5.14
N GLY A 91 0.76 6.30 6.38
CA GLY A 91 1.67 5.40 7.07
C GLY A 91 1.28 3.95 6.88
N CYS A 92 2.27 3.07 6.91
CA CYS A 92 2.10 1.62 6.91
C CYS A 92 2.92 1.05 8.06
N CYS A 93 2.22 0.46 9.03
CA CYS A 93 2.79 -0.17 10.21
C CYS A 93 2.71 -1.67 10.06
N VAL A 94 3.83 -2.37 10.25
CA VAL A 94 3.97 -3.82 10.14
C VAL A 94 4.39 -4.36 11.49
N ASN A 95 3.51 -5.13 12.13
CA ASN A 95 3.83 -5.88 13.34
C ASN A 95 4.26 -7.30 12.94
N LEU A 96 5.55 -7.57 13.03
CA LEU A 96 6.17 -8.86 12.68
C LEU A 96 6.04 -9.90 13.80
N ILE A 97 5.62 -9.48 15.00
CA ILE A 97 5.36 -10.38 16.13
C ILE A 97 3.98 -11.04 15.94
N GLU A 98 2.98 -10.23 15.60
CA GLU A 98 1.59 -10.69 15.41
C GLU A 98 1.25 -11.01 13.95
N ASN A 99 2.16 -10.70 13.02
CA ASN A 99 1.94 -10.79 11.57
C ASN A 99 0.75 -9.97 11.09
N THR A 100 0.57 -8.78 11.65
CA THR A 100 -0.49 -7.84 11.30
C THR A 100 0.07 -6.58 10.64
N CYS A 101 -0.77 -5.89 9.88
CA CYS A 101 -0.44 -4.61 9.27
C CYS A 101 -1.63 -3.68 9.38
N PHE A 102 -1.39 -2.42 9.72
CA PHE A 102 -2.39 -1.36 9.68
C PHE A 102 -1.81 -0.11 9.02
N TYR A 103 -2.70 0.76 8.55
CA TYR A 103 -2.32 2.02 7.94
C TYR A 103 -2.71 3.21 8.83
N THR A 104 -2.04 4.33 8.60
CA THR A 104 -2.41 5.62 9.17
C THR A 104 -2.68 6.61 8.04
N LYS A 105 -3.50 7.62 8.30
CA LYS A 105 -3.68 8.77 7.42
C LYS A 105 -3.52 10.05 8.22
N ASN A 106 -2.55 10.87 7.85
CA ASN A 106 -2.25 12.14 8.52
C ASN A 106 -2.13 12.00 10.04
N GLY A 107 -1.41 10.97 10.50
CA GLY A 107 -1.22 10.65 11.91
C GLY A 107 -2.38 9.93 12.59
N VAL A 108 -3.54 9.77 11.93
CA VAL A 108 -4.70 9.04 12.48
C VAL A 108 -4.60 7.56 12.13
N ASN A 109 -4.65 6.69 13.14
CA ASN A 109 -4.68 5.24 12.95
C ASN A 109 -5.99 4.80 12.28
N LEU A 110 -5.90 4.05 11.18
CA LEU A 110 -7.03 3.46 10.45
C LEU A 110 -7.29 2.00 10.84
N GLY A 111 -6.40 1.41 11.62
CA GLY A 111 -6.41 0.02 12.05
C GLY A 111 -7.61 -0.35 12.91
N LYS A 112 -8.49 -1.12 12.27
CA LYS A 112 -9.49 -2.03 12.86
C LYS A 112 -8.95 -3.45 12.82
#